data_AF-A0A7W6FZG7-F1
#
_entry.id   AF-A0A7W6FZG7-F1
#
_cell.length_a   1.000
_cell.length_b   1.000
_cell.length_c   1.000
_cell.angle_alpha   90.00
_cell.angle_beta   90.00
_cell.angle_gamma   90.00
#
_symmetry.space_group_name_H-M   'P 1'
#
loop_
_entity.id
_entity.type
_entity.pdbx_description
1 polymer ?
#
loop_
_entity_poly.entity_id
_entity_poly.type
_entity_poly.pdbx_seq_one_letter_code
_entity_poly.pdbx_strand_id
1 'polypeptide(L)'
;MKTILKSAVIASLLLGTAGIAQPALAQAAGTLVPGLAIANLDAVIANSNAFKAAETQRQTTYKAQLDQANARSTAINAQLKPLADKFNADRQGGKVGQAVLEQQAASIQQVQENGQAEIQRILQPVALSRAYVQEQIQDRLDQAVKSAMAKKKISIVLNPDAILAVNNNAYNLSQDILAELNTALPSAQLVPPAGWLPREVREQRQAQGQAAAPAAAAPAPAASQPSGR
;
A
#
# COMPACT_ATOMS: atom_id res chain seq x y z
N MET A 1 -68.35 -1.47 9.32
CA MET A 1 -68.36 -2.53 10.35
C MET A 1 -66.89 -2.71 10.76
N LYS A 2 -66.33 -2.20 11.87
CA LYS A 2 -66.72 -2.12 13.29
C LYS A 2 -66.52 -3.42 14.06
N THR A 3 -65.30 -3.58 14.60
CA THR A 3 -64.90 -4.28 15.84
C THR A 3 -63.39 -3.99 16.02
N ILE A 4 -62.91 -3.06 16.86
CA ILE A 4 -62.96 -2.87 18.33
C ILE A 4 -62.23 -3.99 19.11
N LEU A 5 -61.04 -3.64 19.64
CA LEU A 5 -60.42 -4.12 20.90
C LEU A 5 -59.18 -3.20 21.14
N LYS A 6 -59.30 -1.98 21.68
CA LYS A 6 -59.33 -1.58 23.11
C LYS A 6 -58.75 -2.58 24.12
N SER A 7 -57.56 -2.27 24.65
CA SER A 7 -57.18 -2.29 26.09
C SER A 7 -55.75 -1.72 26.22
N ALA A 8 -55.61 -0.46 26.67
CA ALA A 8 -55.35 -0.03 28.06
C ALA A 8 -53.86 -0.22 28.45
N VAL A 9 -53.03 0.83 28.30
CA VAL A 9 -52.61 1.76 29.38
C VAL A 9 -52.00 1.04 30.57
N ILE A 10 -50.67 1.18 30.74
CA ILE A 10 -50.06 1.55 32.01
C ILE A 10 -48.89 2.51 31.73
N ALA A 11 -49.19 3.81 31.81
CA ALA A 11 -48.18 4.83 32.09
C ALA A 11 -48.09 4.94 33.62
N SER A 12 -47.06 4.35 34.21
CA SER A 12 -46.73 4.56 35.62
C SER A 12 -45.56 5.53 35.71
N LEU A 13 -45.88 6.80 35.97
CA LEU A 13 -44.93 7.71 36.60
C LEU A 13 -44.67 7.21 38.02
N LEU A 14 -43.43 6.82 38.31
CA LEU A 14 -42.91 6.75 39.67
C LEU A 14 -41.78 7.77 39.79
N LEU A 15 -42.08 8.86 40.49
CA LEU A 15 -41.09 9.76 41.07
C LEU A 15 -40.43 9.03 42.26
N GLY A 16 -39.10 9.00 42.28
CA GLY A 16 -38.34 8.91 43.54
C GLY A 16 -37.40 7.73 43.73
N THR A 17 -36.10 8.05 43.67
CA THR A 17 -34.97 7.44 44.39
C THR A 17 -34.33 6.12 43.89
N ALA A 18 -33.00 6.19 43.84
CA ALA A 18 -32.00 5.13 43.67
C ALA A 18 -31.81 4.57 42.24
N GLY A 19 -30.57 4.67 41.76
CA GLY A 19 -30.14 4.27 40.43
C GLY A 19 -30.46 2.81 40.12
N ILE A 20 -31.21 2.62 39.05
CA ILE A 20 -31.33 1.35 38.36
C ILE A 20 -30.79 1.60 36.96
N ALA A 21 -29.57 1.11 36.74
CA ALA A 21 -28.99 0.97 35.42
C ALA A 21 -30.03 0.27 34.54
N GLN A 22 -30.52 0.95 33.52
CA GLN A 22 -31.23 0.30 32.44
C GLN A 22 -30.30 -0.81 31.94
N PRO A 23 -30.75 -2.08 31.85
CA PRO A 23 -30.00 -3.05 31.09
C PRO A 23 -30.06 -2.53 29.66
N ALA A 24 -28.99 -1.86 29.23
CA ALA A 24 -28.68 -1.73 27.82
C ALA A 24 -28.84 -3.14 27.28
N LEU A 25 -29.75 -3.31 26.32
CA LEU A 25 -29.91 -4.56 25.60
C LEU A 25 -28.53 -4.89 25.02
N ALA A 26 -27.79 -5.70 25.75
CA ALA A 26 -26.57 -6.32 25.28
C ALA A 26 -27.05 -7.17 24.11
N GLN A 27 -26.92 -6.63 22.90
CA GLN A 27 -26.99 -7.42 21.69
C GLN A 27 -26.10 -8.62 21.97
N ALA A 28 -26.70 -9.81 22.02
CA ALA A 28 -26.02 -11.04 22.38
C ALA A 28 -24.96 -11.32 21.31
N ALA A 29 -23.80 -10.68 21.45
CA ALA A 29 -22.59 -11.15 20.84
C ALA A 29 -22.37 -12.54 21.43
N GLY A 30 -22.31 -13.57 20.58
CA GLY A 30 -21.98 -14.92 21.00
C GLY A 30 -20.71 -14.95 21.86
N THR A 31 -20.52 -16.02 22.62
CA THR A 31 -19.37 -16.18 23.53
C THR A 31 -18.07 -15.83 22.83
N LEU A 32 -17.28 -14.94 23.45
CA LEU A 32 -15.98 -14.54 22.94
C LEU A 32 -15.03 -15.73 23.00
N VAL A 33 -14.44 -16.11 21.86
CA VAL A 33 -13.39 -17.13 21.82
C VAL A 33 -12.07 -16.46 22.20
N PRO A 34 -11.46 -16.83 23.34
CA PRO A 34 -10.21 -16.23 23.77
C PRO A 34 -9.08 -16.59 22.81
N GLY A 35 -8.13 -15.67 22.62
CA GLY A 35 -6.94 -15.91 21.80
C GLY A 35 -7.14 -15.74 20.30
N LEU A 36 -8.34 -15.41 19.82
CA LEU A 36 -8.61 -15.05 18.43
C LEU A 36 -8.70 -13.53 18.27
N ALA A 37 -8.12 -13.01 17.21
CA ALA A 37 -8.34 -11.64 16.79
C ALA A 37 -8.32 -11.49 15.27
N ILE A 38 -8.71 -10.32 14.81
CA ILE A 38 -8.87 -9.95 13.41
C ILE A 38 -8.09 -8.66 13.21
N ALA A 39 -7.25 -8.62 12.19
CA ALA A 39 -6.48 -7.43 11.88
C ALA A 39 -6.50 -7.17 10.38
N ASN A 40 -6.84 -5.93 9.99
CA ASN A 40 -6.62 -5.46 8.64
C ASN A 40 -5.24 -4.80 8.57
N LEU A 41 -4.24 -5.56 8.13
CA LEU A 41 -2.86 -5.08 8.09
C LEU A 41 -2.67 -3.95 7.07
N ASP A 42 -3.36 -3.97 5.94
CA ASP A 42 -3.32 -2.90 4.95
C ASP A 42 -3.87 -1.59 5.52
N ALA A 43 -4.99 -1.66 6.24
CA ALA A 43 -5.56 -0.51 6.93
C ALA A 43 -4.63 0.00 8.03
N VAL A 44 -3.90 -0.88 8.73
CA VAL A 44 -2.89 -0.49 9.73
C VAL A 44 -1.73 0.26 9.07
N ILE A 45 -1.19 -0.26 7.96
CA ILE A 45 -0.12 0.39 7.20
C ILE A 45 -0.58 1.77 6.74
N ALA A 46 -1.74 1.85 6.08
CA ALA A 46 -2.29 3.10 5.54
C ALA A 46 -2.61 4.13 6.64
N ASN A 47 -2.98 3.67 7.85
CA ASN A 47 -3.28 4.55 8.97
C ASN A 47 -2.08 4.93 9.83
N SER A 48 -0.92 4.30 9.62
CA SER A 48 0.30 4.57 10.38
C SER A 48 0.78 6.03 10.23
N ASN A 49 1.37 6.54 11.30
CA ASN A 49 1.96 7.89 11.32
C ASN A 49 3.09 7.98 10.30
N ALA A 50 3.92 6.95 10.19
CA ALA A 50 4.99 6.87 9.20
C ALA A 50 4.46 7.00 7.76
N PHE A 51 3.39 6.27 7.40
CA PHE A 51 2.80 6.34 6.07
C PHE A 51 2.18 7.72 5.78
N LYS A 52 1.36 8.23 6.71
CA LYS A 52 0.69 9.53 6.57
C LYS A 52 1.70 10.68 6.46
N ALA A 53 2.70 10.71 7.34
CA ALA A 53 3.75 11.71 7.32
C ALA A 53 4.58 11.61 6.03
N ALA A 54 4.91 10.39 5.59
CA ALA A 54 5.62 10.19 4.34
C ALA A 54 4.80 10.67 3.13
N GLU A 55 3.48 10.46 3.09
CA GLU A 55 2.63 10.93 1.99
C GLU A 55 2.65 12.45 1.87
N THR A 56 2.44 13.16 2.98
CA THR A 56 2.52 14.63 3.03
C THR A 56 3.90 15.13 2.64
N GLN A 57 4.96 14.51 3.18
CA GLN A 57 6.34 14.90 2.88
C GLN A 57 6.75 14.57 1.44
N ARG A 58 6.13 13.56 0.80
CA ARG A 58 6.41 13.21 -0.59
C ARG A 58 5.90 14.26 -1.55
N GLN A 59 4.73 14.84 -1.26
CA GLN A 59 4.16 15.93 -2.05
C GLN A 59 5.06 17.17 -2.05
N THR A 60 5.77 17.43 -0.96
CA THR A 60 6.69 18.57 -0.86
C THR A 60 8.07 18.23 -1.44
N THR A 61 8.66 17.10 -1.04
CA THR A 61 10.01 16.69 -1.44
C THR A 61 10.11 16.39 -2.94
N TYR A 62 9.07 15.78 -3.52
CA TYR A 62 9.03 15.45 -4.94
C TYR A 62 8.11 16.35 -5.75
N LYS A 63 7.79 17.54 -5.23
CA LYS A 63 6.92 18.50 -5.91
C LYS A 63 7.38 18.78 -7.34
N ALA A 64 8.68 19.02 -7.53
CA ALA A 64 9.26 19.31 -8.83
C ALA A 64 9.03 18.17 -9.83
N GLN A 65 9.23 16.92 -9.41
CA GLN A 65 9.02 15.74 -10.25
C GLN A 65 7.54 15.52 -10.56
N LEU A 66 6.65 15.73 -9.59
CA LEU A 66 5.20 15.63 -9.79
C LEU A 66 4.70 16.71 -10.76
N ASP A 67 5.14 17.95 -10.58
CA ASP A 67 4.79 19.07 -11.46
C ASP A 67 5.36 18.85 -12.87
N GLN A 68 6.58 18.35 -12.99
CA GLN A 68 7.20 17.99 -14.28
C GLN A 68 6.45 16.85 -14.97
N ALA A 69 6.06 15.80 -14.25
CA ALA A 69 5.28 14.70 -14.80
C ALA A 69 3.90 15.18 -15.28
N ASN A 70 3.25 16.07 -14.53
CA ASN A 70 1.97 16.66 -14.91
C ASN A 70 2.08 17.56 -16.16
N ALA A 71 3.11 18.41 -16.21
CA ALA A 71 3.41 19.23 -17.37
C ALA A 71 3.69 18.36 -18.62
N ARG A 72 4.46 17.27 -18.45
CA ARG A 72 4.76 16.34 -19.55
C ARG A 72 3.52 15.60 -20.03
N SER A 73 2.69 15.11 -19.12
CA SER A 73 1.39 14.49 -19.45
C SER A 73 0.51 15.44 -20.25
N THR A 74 0.43 16.71 -19.83
CA THR A 74 -0.35 17.74 -20.55
C THR A 74 0.21 17.99 -21.96
N ALA A 75 1.53 18.10 -22.09
CA ALA A 75 2.20 18.29 -23.38
C ALA A 75 1.98 17.10 -24.33
N ILE A 76 2.06 15.86 -23.83
CA ILE A 76 1.79 14.65 -24.61
C ILE A 76 0.34 14.64 -25.09
N ASN A 77 -0.63 14.94 -24.21
CA ASN A 77 -2.03 15.01 -24.59
C ASN A 77 -2.29 16.10 -25.66
N ALA A 78 -1.65 17.25 -25.53
CA ALA A 78 -1.73 18.33 -26.52
C ALA A 78 -1.12 17.93 -27.88
N GLN A 79 -0.08 17.11 -27.91
CA GLN A 79 0.52 16.57 -29.13
C GLN A 79 -0.31 15.44 -29.75
N LEU A 80 -0.88 14.56 -28.92
CA LEU A 80 -1.68 13.42 -29.37
C LEU A 80 -3.04 13.83 -29.93
N LYS A 81 -3.67 14.86 -29.37
CA LYS A 81 -4.99 15.32 -29.80
C LYS A 81 -5.07 15.61 -31.32
N PRO A 82 -4.23 16.47 -31.92
CA PRO A 82 -4.30 16.74 -33.36
C PRO A 82 -3.97 15.51 -34.21
N LEU A 83 -3.06 14.63 -33.75
CA LEU A 83 -2.74 13.39 -34.46
C LEU A 83 -3.94 12.43 -34.47
N ALA A 84 -4.61 12.27 -33.34
CA ALA A 84 -5.81 11.44 -33.23
C ALA A 84 -6.99 12.03 -34.03
N ASP A 85 -7.20 13.35 -33.97
CA ASP A 85 -8.23 14.04 -34.73
C ASP A 85 -7.99 13.87 -36.25
N LYS A 86 -6.73 14.01 -36.69
CA LYS A 86 -6.33 13.78 -38.09
C LYS A 86 -6.54 12.32 -38.50
N PHE A 87 -6.12 11.36 -37.69
CA PHE A 87 -6.30 9.93 -37.97
C PHE A 87 -7.78 9.56 -38.12
N ASN A 88 -8.64 10.09 -37.24
CA ASN A 88 -10.08 9.87 -37.31
C ASN A 88 -10.71 10.50 -38.56
N ALA A 89 -10.30 11.73 -38.91
CA ALA A 89 -10.77 12.41 -40.12
C ALA A 89 -10.35 11.67 -41.40
N ASP A 90 -9.10 11.24 -41.48
CA ASP A 90 -8.55 10.50 -42.62
C ASP A 90 -9.23 9.13 -42.80
N ARG A 91 -9.51 8.44 -41.68
CA ARG A 91 -10.23 7.16 -41.67
C ARG A 91 -11.69 7.31 -42.12
N GLN A 92 -12.37 8.37 -41.69
CA GLN A 92 -13.76 8.64 -42.10
C GLN A 92 -13.87 9.13 -43.54
N GLY A 93 -12.87 9.87 -44.02
CA GLY A 93 -12.86 10.43 -45.37
C GLY A 93 -12.68 9.39 -46.47
N GLY A 94 -12.11 8.21 -46.18
CA GLY A 94 -11.93 7.10 -47.13
C GLY A 94 -11.01 7.37 -48.32
N LYS A 95 -10.38 8.55 -48.39
CA LYS A 95 -9.51 9.01 -49.48
C LYS A 95 -8.01 8.80 -49.21
N VAL A 96 -7.67 8.39 -47.99
CA VAL A 96 -6.27 8.22 -47.55
C VAL A 96 -5.88 6.75 -47.67
N GLY A 97 -4.74 6.48 -48.31
CA GLY A 97 -4.24 5.12 -48.51
C GLY A 97 -3.91 4.41 -47.19
N GLN A 98 -4.07 3.09 -47.16
CA GLN A 98 -3.91 2.27 -45.95
C GLN A 98 -2.52 2.41 -45.30
N ALA A 99 -1.46 2.50 -46.12
CA ALA A 99 -0.09 2.72 -45.63
C ALA A 99 0.06 4.04 -44.83
N VAL A 100 -0.68 5.09 -45.20
CA VAL A 100 -0.64 6.39 -44.50
C VAL A 100 -1.42 6.35 -43.17
N LEU A 101 -2.49 5.56 -43.12
CA LEU A 101 -3.23 5.31 -41.87
C LEU A 101 -2.39 4.47 -40.89
N GLU A 102 -1.71 3.43 -41.38
CA GLU A 102 -0.78 2.62 -40.59
C GLU A 102 0.36 3.45 -40.03
N GLN A 103 0.96 4.33 -40.84
CA GLN A 103 2.01 5.23 -40.39
C GLN A 103 1.53 6.22 -39.31
N GLN A 104 0.30 6.76 -39.44
CA GLN A 104 -0.30 7.61 -38.42
C GLN A 104 -0.57 6.87 -37.12
N ALA A 105 -1.11 5.65 -37.19
CA ALA A 105 -1.34 4.81 -36.03
C ALA A 105 -0.03 4.50 -35.30
N ALA A 106 1.02 4.12 -36.05
CA ALA A 106 2.35 3.86 -35.50
C ALA A 106 2.94 5.10 -34.82
N SER A 107 2.79 6.29 -35.42
CA SER A 107 3.25 7.56 -34.84
C SER A 107 2.52 7.89 -33.52
N ILE A 108 1.20 7.75 -33.49
CA ILE A 108 0.39 7.95 -32.28
C ILE A 108 0.85 6.99 -31.18
N GLN A 109 1.00 5.71 -31.51
CA GLN A 109 1.44 4.69 -30.56
C GLN A 109 2.85 5.00 -30.03
N GLN A 110 3.79 5.38 -30.91
CA GLN A 110 5.15 5.74 -30.52
C GLN A 110 5.17 6.95 -29.57
N VAL A 111 4.36 7.99 -29.82
CA VAL A 111 4.25 9.15 -28.93
C VAL A 111 3.66 8.74 -27.57
N GLN A 112 2.66 7.86 -27.56
CA GLN A 112 2.07 7.34 -26.33
C GLN A 112 3.08 6.54 -25.50
N GLU A 113 3.79 5.60 -26.11
CA GLU A 113 4.77 4.73 -25.46
C GLU A 113 5.96 5.53 -24.91
N ASN A 114 6.55 6.40 -25.73
CA ASN A 114 7.64 7.28 -25.30
C ASN A 114 7.19 8.25 -24.20
N GLY A 115 5.97 8.78 -24.33
CA GLY A 115 5.40 9.67 -23.34
C GLY A 115 5.21 9.00 -21.98
N GLN A 116 4.68 7.78 -21.97
CA GLN A 116 4.53 6.97 -20.76
C GLN A 116 5.89 6.63 -20.13
N ALA A 117 6.87 6.22 -20.94
CA ALA A 117 8.22 5.91 -20.46
C ALA A 117 8.91 7.13 -19.85
N GLU A 118 8.73 8.33 -20.42
CA GLU A 118 9.28 9.56 -19.89
C GLU A 118 8.63 9.94 -18.55
N ILE A 119 7.30 9.87 -18.46
CA ILE A 119 6.57 10.11 -17.19
C ILE A 119 7.03 9.11 -16.12
N GLN A 120 7.17 7.83 -16.47
CA GLN A 120 7.67 6.80 -15.55
C GLN A 120 9.09 7.10 -15.08
N ARG A 121 9.98 7.59 -15.95
CA ARG A 121 11.33 8.03 -15.56
C ARG A 121 11.29 9.23 -14.61
N ILE A 122 10.43 10.21 -14.87
CA ILE A 122 10.27 11.39 -14.00
C ILE A 122 9.74 10.97 -12.61
N LEU A 123 8.80 10.02 -12.58
CA LEU A 123 8.19 9.52 -11.35
C LEU A 123 8.98 8.38 -10.68
N GLN A 124 10.03 7.86 -11.31
CA GLN A 124 10.91 6.82 -10.77
C GLN A 124 11.38 7.13 -9.33
N PRO A 125 11.92 8.33 -9.01
CA PRO A 125 12.31 8.64 -7.63
C PRO A 125 11.14 8.60 -6.64
N VAL A 126 9.93 8.97 -7.08
CA VAL A 126 8.71 8.89 -6.25
C VAL A 126 8.32 7.43 -5.99
N ALA A 127 8.42 6.57 -7.01
CA ALA A 127 8.15 5.14 -6.89
C ALA A 127 9.15 4.46 -5.94
N LEU A 128 10.45 4.77 -6.08
CA LEU A 128 11.49 4.28 -5.18
C LEU A 128 11.27 4.74 -3.73
N SER A 129 10.89 6.00 -3.53
CA SER A 129 10.51 6.53 -2.22
C SER A 129 9.36 5.75 -1.59
N ARG A 130 8.29 5.48 -2.37
CA ARG A 130 7.14 4.69 -1.91
C ARG A 130 7.55 3.28 -1.50
N ALA A 131 8.34 2.60 -2.34
CA ALA A 131 8.84 1.27 -2.05
C ALA A 131 9.70 1.23 -0.77
N TYR A 132 10.54 2.25 -0.56
CA TYR A 132 11.39 2.31 0.62
C TYR A 132 10.63 2.61 1.92
N VAL A 133 9.64 3.50 1.87
CA VAL A 133 8.74 3.74 3.03
C VAL A 133 7.95 2.48 3.35
N GLN A 134 7.45 1.79 2.34
CA GLN A 134 6.73 0.53 2.49
C GLN A 134 7.62 -0.55 3.13
N GLU A 135 8.85 -0.71 2.66
CA GLU A 135 9.82 -1.67 3.22
C GLU A 135 10.07 -1.39 4.72
N GLN A 136 10.32 -0.12 5.08
CA GLN A 136 10.52 0.27 6.48
C GLN A 136 9.30 -0.03 7.36
N ILE A 137 8.08 0.20 6.85
CA ILE A 137 6.85 -0.12 7.59
C ILE A 137 6.72 -1.63 7.76
N GLN A 138 6.92 -2.40 6.70
CA GLN A 138 6.82 -3.86 6.73
C GLN A 138 7.83 -4.50 7.69
N ASP A 139 9.06 -3.98 7.74
CA ASP A 139 10.11 -4.46 8.65
C ASP A 139 9.74 -4.28 10.13
N ARG A 140 8.87 -3.30 10.44
CA ARG A 140 8.39 -3.03 11.80
C ARG A 140 7.00 -3.61 12.08
N LEU A 141 6.24 -3.92 11.04
CA LEU A 141 4.89 -4.44 11.13
C LEU A 141 4.85 -5.81 11.82
N ASP A 142 5.74 -6.74 11.47
CA ASP A 142 5.79 -8.08 12.11
C ASP A 142 6.04 -7.97 13.62
N GLN A 143 6.97 -7.10 14.03
CA GLN A 143 7.23 -6.83 15.45
C GLN A 143 6.01 -6.19 16.15
N ALA A 144 5.32 -5.26 15.47
CA ALA A 144 4.12 -4.62 16.00
C ALA A 144 2.97 -5.62 16.19
N VAL A 145 2.77 -6.53 15.23
CA VAL A 145 1.79 -7.61 15.31
C VAL A 145 2.09 -8.52 16.51
N LYS A 146 3.33 -9.00 16.64
CA LYS A 146 3.74 -9.86 17.77
C LYS A 146 3.58 -9.17 19.12
N SER A 147 3.94 -7.89 19.21
CA SER A 147 3.80 -7.09 20.43
C SER A 147 2.33 -6.91 20.82
N ALA A 148 1.45 -6.61 19.86
CA ALA A 148 0.02 -6.47 20.08
C ALA A 148 -0.61 -7.81 20.51
N MET A 149 -0.24 -8.90 19.83
CA MET A 149 -0.67 -10.25 20.18
C MET A 149 -0.28 -10.63 21.60
N ALA A 150 0.98 -10.41 21.99
CA ALA A 150 1.45 -10.69 23.35
C ALA A 150 0.70 -9.85 24.40
N LYS A 151 0.54 -8.55 24.17
CA LYS A 151 -0.19 -7.63 25.08
C LYS A 151 -1.65 -8.01 25.27
N LYS A 152 -2.31 -8.48 24.21
CA LYS A 152 -3.73 -8.87 24.22
C LYS A 152 -3.97 -10.36 24.42
N LYS A 153 -2.90 -11.15 24.63
CA LYS A 153 -2.95 -12.62 24.78
C LYS A 153 -3.65 -13.31 23.60
N ILE A 154 -3.39 -12.81 22.38
CA ILE A 154 -3.89 -13.38 21.13
C ILE A 154 -2.90 -14.40 20.61
N SER A 155 -3.41 -15.57 20.22
CA SER A 155 -2.62 -16.66 19.64
C SER A 155 -2.77 -16.74 18.13
N ILE A 156 -3.91 -16.31 17.58
CA ILE A 156 -4.20 -16.35 16.14
C ILE A 156 -4.80 -15.01 15.71
N VAL A 157 -4.22 -14.42 14.67
CA VAL A 157 -4.76 -13.24 14.00
C VAL A 157 -5.24 -13.66 12.61
N LEU A 158 -6.48 -13.34 12.29
CA LEU A 158 -7.09 -13.61 11.00
C LEU A 158 -7.17 -12.33 10.17
N ASN A 159 -6.99 -12.47 8.86
CA ASN A 159 -7.30 -11.41 7.91
C ASN A 159 -8.84 -11.30 7.80
N PRO A 160 -9.44 -10.09 7.86
CA PRO A 160 -10.87 -9.90 7.66
C PRO A 160 -11.42 -10.51 6.36
N ASP A 161 -10.64 -10.57 5.28
CA ASP A 161 -11.11 -11.14 4.00
C ASP A 161 -11.39 -12.65 4.07
N ALA A 162 -10.84 -13.34 5.08
CA ALA A 162 -11.09 -14.76 5.32
C ALA A 162 -12.34 -15.00 6.18
N ILE A 163 -13.07 -13.96 6.59
CA ILE A 163 -14.12 -14.04 7.59
C ILE A 163 -15.46 -13.59 7.01
N LEU A 164 -16.46 -14.46 7.10
CA LEU A 164 -17.78 -14.21 6.50
C LEU A 164 -18.62 -13.21 7.31
N ALA A 165 -18.52 -13.25 8.65
CA ALA A 165 -19.22 -12.34 9.54
C ALA A 165 -18.53 -12.30 10.91
N VAL A 166 -18.57 -11.13 11.55
CA VAL A 166 -18.07 -10.91 12.90
C VAL A 166 -19.11 -10.09 13.64
N ASN A 167 -19.69 -10.65 14.70
CA ASN A 167 -20.74 -9.96 15.46
C ASN A 167 -20.19 -9.15 16.64
N ASN A 168 -18.87 -9.03 16.79
CA ASN A 168 -18.25 -8.31 17.91
C ASN A 168 -16.95 -7.61 17.51
N ASN A 169 -16.87 -6.29 17.73
CA ASN A 169 -15.66 -5.51 17.50
C ASN A 169 -14.53 -5.83 18.47
N ALA A 170 -14.79 -6.54 19.57
CA ALA A 170 -13.77 -6.98 20.52
C ALA A 170 -12.69 -7.89 19.90
N TYR A 171 -12.96 -8.49 18.73
CA TYR A 171 -11.96 -9.24 17.98
C TYR A 171 -10.97 -8.35 17.20
N ASN A 172 -11.20 -7.04 17.08
CA ASN A 172 -10.36 -6.18 16.27
C ASN A 172 -9.03 -5.83 16.97
N LEU A 173 -7.92 -6.31 16.43
CA LEU A 173 -6.55 -6.02 16.91
C LEU A 173 -5.87 -4.90 16.14
N SER A 174 -6.50 -4.38 15.06
CA SER A 174 -5.87 -3.42 14.14
C SER A 174 -5.41 -2.15 14.87
N GLN A 175 -6.20 -1.64 15.82
CA GLN A 175 -5.83 -0.42 16.57
C GLN A 175 -4.64 -0.65 17.51
N ASP A 176 -4.56 -1.83 18.13
CA ASP A 176 -3.42 -2.17 18.98
C ASP A 176 -2.15 -2.33 18.14
N ILE A 177 -2.23 -3.03 16.99
CA ILE A 177 -1.11 -3.17 16.06
C ILE A 177 -0.67 -1.79 15.54
N LEU A 178 -1.62 -0.91 15.21
CA LEU A 178 -1.34 0.46 14.79
C LEU A 178 -0.59 1.25 15.87
N ALA A 179 -0.99 1.12 17.14
CA ALA A 179 -0.31 1.78 18.25
C ALA A 179 1.12 1.25 18.45
N GLU A 180 1.32 -0.07 18.38
CA GLU A 180 2.65 -0.68 18.43
C GLU A 180 3.51 -0.24 17.23
N LEU A 181 2.94 -0.21 16.02
CA LEU A 181 3.64 0.21 14.81
C LEU A 181 4.06 1.68 14.88
N ASN A 182 3.18 2.57 15.34
CA ASN A 182 3.50 3.99 15.52
C ASN A 182 4.56 4.22 16.60
N THR A 183 4.65 3.34 17.60
CA THR A 183 5.70 3.38 18.62
C THR A 183 7.03 2.90 18.05
N ALA A 184 7.02 1.83 17.26
CA ALA A 184 8.22 1.25 16.66
C ALA A 184 8.77 2.07 15.47
N LEU A 185 7.88 2.75 14.73
CA LEU A 185 8.19 3.56 13.56
C LEU A 185 7.36 4.85 13.58
N PRO A 186 7.78 5.88 14.33
CA PRO A 186 7.04 7.14 14.39
C PRO A 186 7.08 7.90 13.06
N SER A 187 8.19 7.78 12.32
CA SER A 187 8.38 8.37 10.99
C SER A 187 9.20 7.43 10.10
N ALA A 188 8.96 7.48 8.79
CA ALA A 188 9.75 6.75 7.80
C ALA A 188 10.65 7.71 7.03
N GLN A 189 11.82 7.22 6.62
CA GLN A 189 12.72 7.97 5.76
C GLN A 189 12.17 7.97 4.33
N LEU A 190 12.02 9.16 3.75
CA LEU A 190 11.39 9.31 2.44
C LEU A 190 12.34 8.99 1.28
N VAL A 191 13.59 9.45 1.38
CA VAL A 191 14.60 9.29 0.33
C VAL A 191 15.41 8.02 0.61
N PRO A 192 15.42 7.04 -0.30
CA PRO A 192 16.25 5.85 -0.17
C PRO A 192 17.75 6.21 -0.15
N PRO A 193 18.59 5.49 0.61
CA PRO A 193 20.02 5.71 0.58
C PRO A 193 20.63 5.37 -0.79
N ALA A 194 21.80 5.95 -1.09
CA ALA A 194 22.49 5.71 -2.35
C ALA A 194 22.78 4.20 -2.54
N GLY A 195 22.50 3.68 -3.75
CA GLY A 195 22.66 2.26 -4.06
C GLY A 195 21.57 1.35 -3.51
N TRP A 196 20.56 1.88 -2.82
CA TRP A 196 19.40 1.09 -2.41
C TRP A 196 18.60 0.61 -3.63
N LEU A 197 18.20 -0.66 -3.58
CA LEU A 197 17.31 -1.27 -4.56
C LEU A 197 16.12 -1.91 -3.82
N PRO A 198 14.91 -1.86 -4.40
CA PRO A 198 13.74 -2.53 -3.85
C PRO A 198 13.99 -4.02 -3.59
N ARG A 199 13.33 -4.56 -2.57
CA ARG A 199 13.49 -5.96 -2.15
C ARG A 199 13.29 -6.93 -3.30
N GLU A 200 12.28 -6.71 -4.13
CA GLU A 200 11.93 -7.57 -5.26
C GLU A 200 13.07 -7.64 -6.28
N VAL A 201 13.73 -6.50 -6.53
CA VAL A 201 14.89 -6.43 -7.44
C VAL A 201 16.11 -7.11 -6.83
N ARG A 202 16.30 -6.98 -5.51
CA ARG A 202 17.38 -7.67 -4.79
C ARG A 202 17.19 -9.19 -4.82
N GLU A 203 15.99 -9.66 -4.53
CA GLU A 203 15.63 -11.08 -4.58
C GLU A 203 15.75 -11.66 -5.99
N GLN A 204 15.30 -10.92 -7.02
CA GLN A 204 15.48 -11.33 -8.41
C GLN A 204 16.96 -11.39 -8.83
N ARG A 205 17.78 -10.43 -8.40
CA ARG A 205 19.24 -10.48 -8.63
C ARG A 205 19.91 -11.62 -7.88
N GLN A 206 19.45 -11.95 -6.68
CA GLN A 206 19.99 -13.10 -5.94
C GLN A 206 19.65 -14.41 -6.65
N ALA A 207 18.41 -14.56 -7.13
CA ALA A 207 17.99 -15.71 -7.91
C ALA A 207 18.76 -15.85 -9.24
N GLN A 208 19.14 -14.75 -9.89
CA GLN A 208 19.94 -14.76 -11.12
C GLN A 208 21.46 -14.85 -10.87
N GLY A 209 21.95 -14.31 -9.75
CA GLY A 209 23.36 -14.30 -9.35
C GLY A 209 23.86 -15.62 -8.75
N GLN A 210 22.97 -16.50 -8.30
CA GLN A 210 23.32 -17.88 -7.95
C GLN A 210 23.78 -18.73 -9.16
N ALA A 211 23.64 -18.22 -10.40
CA ALA A 211 24.17 -18.86 -11.62
C ALA A 211 25.52 -18.29 -12.10
N ALA A 212 26.05 -17.24 -11.46
CA ALA A 212 27.32 -16.62 -11.85
C ALA A 212 28.05 -16.01 -10.65
N ALA A 213 28.52 -16.84 -9.73
CA ALA A 213 29.60 -16.43 -8.82
C ALA A 213 30.93 -16.60 -9.56
N PRO A 214 31.68 -15.53 -9.88
CA PRO A 214 33.11 -15.68 -10.14
C PRO A 214 33.75 -16.11 -8.82
N ALA A 215 34.37 -17.28 -8.82
CA ALA A 215 35.24 -17.73 -7.74
C ALA A 215 36.20 -16.60 -7.39
N ALA A 216 36.09 -16.08 -6.17
CA ALA A 216 37.09 -15.20 -5.61
C ALA A 216 38.43 -15.93 -5.70
N ALA A 217 39.34 -15.40 -6.51
CA ALA A 217 40.70 -15.90 -6.63
C ALA A 217 41.30 -15.97 -5.22
N ALA A 218 41.58 -17.19 -4.77
CA ALA A 218 42.32 -17.42 -3.54
C ALA A 218 43.69 -16.72 -3.65
N PRO A 219 44.13 -15.96 -2.63
CA PRO A 219 45.48 -15.42 -2.61
C PRO A 219 46.49 -16.55 -2.61
N ALA A 220 47.43 -16.52 -3.56
CA ALA A 220 48.52 -17.48 -3.67
C ALA A 220 49.36 -17.46 -2.38
N PRO A 221 49.73 -18.63 -1.81
CA PRO A 221 50.58 -18.68 -0.63
C PRO A 221 51.99 -18.20 -0.97
N ALA A 222 52.50 -17.26 -0.17
CA ALA A 222 53.85 -16.74 -0.27
C ALA A 222 54.89 -17.86 -0.05
N ALA A 223 55.77 -18.03 -1.03
CA ALA A 223 56.89 -18.96 -0.95
C ALA A 223 57.89 -18.51 0.12
N SER A 224 58.20 -19.44 1.02
CA SER A 224 59.27 -19.31 2.03
C SER A 224 60.62 -19.31 1.33
N GLN A 225 61.41 -18.24 1.48
CA GLN A 225 62.84 -18.27 1.14
C GLN A 225 63.64 -18.83 2.31
N PRO A 226 64.41 -19.93 2.14
CA PRO A 226 65.43 -20.32 3.09
C PRO A 226 66.77 -19.73 2.63
N SER A 227 67.54 -19.11 3.52
CA SER A 227 69.00 -19.03 3.39
C SER A 227 69.61 -18.51 4.68
N GLY A 228 70.19 -19.42 5.45
CA GLY A 228 71.25 -19.09 6.38
C GLY A 228 72.57 -18.89 5.62
N ARG A 229 73.38 -17.95 6.09
CA ARG A 229 74.83 -18.03 6.25
C ARG A 229 75.30 -16.85 7.08
#